data_AF-A0A7K2DVH2-F1
#
_entry.id   AF-A0A7K2DVH2-F1
#
_cell.length_a   1.000
_cell.length_b   1.000
_cell.length_c   1.000
_cell.angle_alpha   90.00
_cell.angle_beta   90.00
_cell.angle_gamma   90.00
#
_symmetry.space_group_name_H-M   'P 1'
#
loop_
_entity.id
_entity.type
_entity.pdbx_description
1 polymer ?
#
loop_
_entity_poly.entity_id
_entity_poly.type
_entity_poly.pdbx_seq_one_letter_code
_entity_poly.pdbx_strand_id
1 'polypeptide(L)'
;MEQQAELPVIRVTGSVEALAAGTTAAGFPVDDIAGILAISGSWRPIEETPLHRRAWPYAALLFPPGFLLFLYVRRRHADRLSSDTEYARGRIAHPLARKHLRQAGKLLESAQPIAFYEEIERALNGFIGNRLNVPETGWTRDQLDACLHGAGVETSVRGLLRELLDECDQARFAPVLPDRTAMESAHERAASLIVAVDEAVTSTRNGKTTGVNKAAILGLLTILLLPCARSAQAQDIPEAVRHFDEGNRLFREGAHRDAVTSYQNALEAGYASGALYYNMGNAYFRLDEIGQAIRFYEKSRRYMPESEELAHNLTIVRDRTTDSFSQLPAPFWRPAWNRLVHTLSPTGIFLFGLLGYGVASAALAMRIRRTRSPWLRRAVLAGIVSATLFVPFGFVASWEEMHTVQAVMLEDATDLTDRPDGSATDLTVHEGAVVKVVTVRAAWSEVRLPNGVQGWVPTSAYGEI
;
A
#
# COMPACT_ATOMS: atom_id res chain seq x y z
N MET A 1 -12.82 -26.99 97.73
CA MET A 1 -12.01 -25.84 97.30
C MET A 1 -10.78 -26.42 96.62
N GLU A 2 -10.90 -26.67 95.32
CA GLU A 2 -9.86 -27.29 94.51
C GLU A 2 -9.11 -26.16 93.80
N GLN A 3 -7.83 -25.98 94.15
CA GLN A 3 -6.93 -25.02 93.52
C GLN A 3 -6.50 -25.58 92.15
N GLN A 4 -6.96 -24.95 91.07
CA GLN A 4 -6.40 -25.14 89.73
C GLN A 4 -4.98 -24.57 89.69
N ALA A 5 -4.00 -25.43 89.44
CA ALA A 5 -2.64 -25.03 89.10
C ALA A 5 -2.61 -24.56 87.64
N GLU A 6 -2.38 -23.26 87.43
CA GLU A 6 -2.16 -22.69 86.10
C GLU A 6 -0.82 -23.19 85.53
N LEU A 7 -0.87 -23.86 84.37
CA LEU A 7 0.32 -24.20 83.59
C LEU A 7 0.82 -22.95 82.86
N PRO A 8 2.15 -22.73 82.75
CA PRO A 8 2.69 -21.55 82.08
C PRO A 8 2.38 -21.59 80.59
N VAL A 9 1.65 -20.59 80.10
CA VAL A 9 1.44 -20.35 78.66
C VAL A 9 2.76 -19.84 78.07
N ILE A 10 3.50 -20.71 77.40
CA ILE A 10 4.65 -20.32 76.58
C ILE A 10 4.09 -19.63 75.33
N ARG A 11 4.14 -18.29 75.29
CA ARG A 11 3.96 -17.55 74.04
C ARG A 11 5.22 -17.69 73.21
N VAL A 12 5.17 -18.51 72.17
CA VAL A 12 6.17 -18.49 71.10
C VAL A 12 5.94 -17.21 70.31
N THR A 13 6.65 -16.13 70.68
CA THR A 13 6.80 -14.96 69.81
C THR A 13 7.86 -15.29 68.76
N GLY A 14 7.51 -16.17 67.84
CA GLY A 14 8.19 -16.26 66.55
C GLY A 14 7.52 -15.25 65.64
N SER A 15 8.20 -14.15 65.32
CA SER A 15 7.93 -13.49 64.05
C SER A 15 8.13 -14.57 62.98
N VAL A 16 7.09 -14.89 62.22
CA VAL A 16 7.30 -15.47 60.90
C VAL A 16 7.95 -14.35 60.10
N GLU A 17 9.26 -14.17 60.25
CA GLU A 17 10.07 -13.62 59.19
C GLU A 17 9.79 -14.58 58.03
N ALA A 18 8.88 -14.17 57.15
CA ALA A 18 8.86 -14.66 55.79
C ALA A 18 10.32 -14.64 55.37
N LEU A 19 10.89 -15.81 55.07
CA LEU A 19 12.23 -15.95 54.52
C LEU A 19 12.39 -14.77 53.56
N ALA A 20 13.26 -13.82 53.90
CA ALA A 20 13.57 -12.74 52.99
C ALA A 20 14.25 -13.43 51.82
N ALA A 21 13.45 -13.86 50.84
CA ALA A 21 13.90 -14.44 49.61
C ALA A 21 14.96 -13.47 49.10
N GLY A 22 16.21 -13.94 49.05
CA GLY A 22 17.30 -13.10 48.58
C GLY A 22 16.86 -12.45 47.28
N THR A 23 17.13 -11.15 47.12
CA THR A 23 16.87 -10.48 45.85
C THR A 23 18.12 -10.57 44.99
N THR A 24 17.97 -10.80 43.69
CA THR A 24 19.06 -10.70 42.72
C THR A 24 19.59 -9.26 42.69
N ALA A 25 20.74 -9.03 42.03
CA ALA A 25 21.27 -7.69 41.84
C ALA A 25 20.31 -6.74 41.09
N ALA A 26 19.36 -7.28 40.33
CA ALA A 26 18.30 -6.55 39.63
C ALA A 26 17.03 -6.36 40.48
N GLY A 27 17.00 -6.86 41.73
CA GLY A 27 15.87 -6.71 42.66
C GLY A 27 14.77 -7.77 42.53
N PHE A 28 14.98 -8.83 41.74
CA PHE A 28 14.01 -9.92 41.58
C PHE A 28 14.16 -10.99 42.67
N PRO A 29 13.10 -11.72 43.06
CA PRO A 29 13.22 -12.84 44.00
C PRO A 29 14.15 -13.93 43.45
N VAL A 30 15.08 -14.46 44.25
CA VAL A 30 16.04 -15.49 43.79
C VAL A 30 15.37 -16.84 43.52
N ASP A 31 14.41 -17.24 44.36
CA ASP A 31 13.76 -18.58 44.28
C ASP A 31 12.30 -18.51 43.79
N ASP A 32 11.86 -17.35 43.29
CA ASP A 32 10.49 -17.14 42.84
C ASP A 32 10.43 -16.22 41.61
N ILE A 33 9.30 -16.27 40.91
CA ILE A 33 9.02 -15.38 39.79
C ILE A 33 8.75 -13.94 40.26
N ALA A 34 9.07 -12.97 39.40
CA ALA A 34 8.63 -11.59 39.56
C ALA A 34 7.10 -11.48 39.46
N GLY A 35 6.54 -10.49 40.15
CA GLY A 35 5.09 -10.26 40.26
C GLY A 35 4.44 -9.85 38.93
N ILE A 36 3.11 -9.81 38.91
CA ILE A 36 2.34 -9.43 37.71
C ILE A 36 2.58 -7.97 37.28
N LEU A 37 2.43 -7.71 35.99
CA LEU A 37 2.46 -6.38 35.40
C LEU A 37 1.08 -5.73 35.53
N ALA A 38 1.01 -4.58 36.22
CA ALA A 38 -0.25 -3.89 36.46
C ALA A 38 -0.83 -3.21 35.20
N ILE A 39 0.02 -2.83 34.25
CA ILE A 39 -0.35 -2.10 33.03
C ILE A 39 -0.26 -3.05 31.85
N SER A 40 -1.32 -3.13 31.04
CA SER A 40 -1.41 -4.04 29.89
C SER A 40 -0.37 -3.73 28.79
N GLY A 41 0.18 -2.52 28.75
CA GLY A 41 1.02 -2.06 27.64
C GLY A 41 0.24 -1.93 26.34
N SER A 42 0.91 -2.13 25.20
CA SER A 42 0.28 -2.00 23.88
C SER A 42 -0.48 -3.27 23.48
N TRP A 43 -1.78 -3.14 23.24
CA TRP A 43 -2.63 -4.19 22.69
C TRP A 43 -2.46 -4.31 21.17
N ARG A 44 -2.43 -5.55 20.66
CA ARG A 44 -2.39 -5.87 19.23
C ARG A 44 -3.41 -6.96 18.91
N PRO A 45 -4.00 -6.98 17.70
CA PRO A 45 -4.85 -8.10 17.27
C PRO A 45 -4.08 -9.42 17.29
N ILE A 46 -4.73 -10.53 17.69
CA ILE A 46 -4.09 -11.86 17.77
C ILE A 46 -3.74 -12.40 16.38
N GLU A 47 -4.58 -12.14 15.37
CA GLU A 47 -4.34 -12.54 13.99
C GLU A 47 -3.73 -11.38 13.17
N GLU A 48 -2.42 -11.18 13.28
CA GLU A 48 -1.73 -10.35 12.28
C GLU A 48 -1.67 -11.12 10.95
N THR A 49 -2.59 -10.81 10.04
CA THR A 49 -2.52 -11.36 8.67
C THR A 49 -1.16 -10.98 8.08
N PRO A 50 -0.35 -11.94 7.60
CA PRO A 50 0.98 -11.64 7.10
C PRO A 50 0.89 -10.79 5.83
N LEU A 51 1.95 -10.06 5.54
CA LEU A 51 2.00 -9.09 4.46
C LEU A 51 1.63 -9.72 3.09
N HIS A 52 2.10 -10.95 2.83
CA HIS A 52 1.82 -11.67 1.59
C HIS A 52 0.37 -12.18 1.44
N ARG A 53 -0.43 -12.23 2.52
CA ARG A 53 -1.86 -12.55 2.43
C ARG A 53 -2.73 -11.30 2.26
N ARG A 54 -2.20 -10.12 2.58
CA ARG A 54 -2.92 -8.85 2.40
C ARG A 54 -2.92 -8.46 0.92
N ALA A 55 -4.03 -7.89 0.43
CA ALA A 55 -4.13 -7.45 -0.96
C ALA A 55 -3.43 -6.10 -1.24
N TRP A 56 -3.34 -5.23 -0.23
CA TRP A 56 -2.82 -3.86 -0.38
C TRP A 56 -1.35 -3.78 -0.84
N PRO A 57 -0.40 -4.66 -0.42
CA PRO A 57 0.99 -4.60 -0.88
C PRO A 57 1.09 -4.82 -2.39
N TYR A 58 0.29 -5.74 -2.93
CA TYR A 58 0.22 -6.02 -4.36
C TYR A 58 -0.36 -4.85 -5.14
N ALA A 59 -1.44 -4.23 -4.65
CA ALA A 59 -2.02 -3.03 -5.24
C ALA A 59 -0.99 -1.88 -5.28
N ALA A 60 -0.23 -1.68 -4.20
CA ALA A 60 0.80 -0.66 -4.10
C ALA A 60 1.98 -0.90 -5.08
N LEU A 61 2.35 -2.16 -5.33
CA LEU A 61 3.39 -2.51 -6.31
C LEU A 61 2.91 -2.37 -7.75
N LEU A 62 1.63 -2.62 -8.04
CA LEU A 62 1.06 -2.55 -9.39
C LEU A 62 0.64 -1.14 -9.83
N PHE A 63 0.43 -0.22 -8.90
CA PHE A 63 0.00 1.15 -9.22
C PHE A 63 1.04 1.97 -10.01
N PRO A 64 2.31 2.10 -9.57
CA PRO A 64 3.31 2.89 -10.28
C PRO A 64 3.61 2.47 -11.73
N PRO A 65 3.73 1.17 -12.09
CA PRO A 65 3.97 0.77 -13.48
C PRO A 65 2.73 1.05 -14.34
N GLY A 66 1.52 0.87 -13.82
CA GLY A 66 0.29 1.27 -14.48
C GLY A 66 0.22 2.77 -14.76
N PHE A 67 0.57 3.60 -13.77
CA PHE A 67 0.63 5.06 -13.91
C PHE A 67 1.70 5.52 -14.91
N LEU A 68 2.89 4.92 -14.88
CA LEU A 68 3.97 5.22 -15.82
C LEU A 68 3.61 4.82 -17.25
N LEU A 69 2.96 3.66 -17.44
CA LEU A 69 2.45 3.22 -18.74
C LEU A 69 1.40 4.20 -19.26
N PHE A 70 0.45 4.64 -18.42
CA PHE A 70 -0.53 5.66 -18.77
C PHE A 70 0.15 6.96 -19.21
N LEU A 71 1.14 7.47 -18.45
CA LEU A 71 1.88 8.68 -18.83
C LEU A 71 2.64 8.51 -20.15
N TYR A 72 3.25 7.35 -20.36
CA TYR A 72 3.96 7.03 -21.60
C TYR A 72 3.01 6.97 -22.80
N VAL A 73 1.86 6.30 -22.68
CA VAL A 73 0.85 6.22 -23.74
C VAL A 73 0.27 7.60 -24.03
N ARG A 74 -0.10 8.38 -23.00
CA ARG A 74 -0.62 9.74 -23.17
C ARG A 74 0.39 10.65 -23.86
N ARG A 75 1.68 10.53 -23.50
CA ARG A 75 2.76 11.26 -24.17
C ARG A 75 2.92 10.80 -25.61
N ARG A 76 2.99 9.50 -25.88
CA ARG A 76 3.13 8.96 -27.23
C ARG A 76 1.95 9.38 -28.11
N HIS A 77 0.75 9.44 -27.55
CA HIS A 77 -0.42 9.95 -28.25
C HIS A 77 -0.29 11.46 -28.55
N ALA A 78 0.14 12.26 -27.57
CA ALA A 78 0.42 13.68 -27.79
C ALA A 78 1.54 13.93 -28.81
N ASP A 79 2.60 13.12 -28.79
CA ASP A 79 3.72 13.18 -29.74
C ASP A 79 3.23 12.78 -31.16
N ARG A 80 2.38 11.75 -31.29
CA ARG A 80 1.71 11.37 -32.57
C ARG A 80 0.81 12.49 -33.12
N LEU A 81 0.09 13.18 -32.25
CA LEU A 81 -0.71 14.37 -32.61
C LEU A 81 0.18 15.56 -33.06
N SER A 82 1.45 15.59 -32.63
CA SER A 82 2.40 16.65 -32.99
C SER A 82 3.23 16.37 -34.26
N SER A 83 3.32 15.11 -34.69
CA SER A 83 3.96 14.74 -35.95
C SER A 83 3.08 14.97 -37.18
N ASP A 84 1.78 15.22 -36.97
CA ASP A 84 0.80 15.46 -38.03
C ASP A 84 0.62 16.98 -38.20
N THR A 85 1.44 17.60 -39.08
CA THR A 85 1.39 19.04 -39.36
C THR A 85 0.00 19.49 -39.79
N GLU A 86 -0.73 18.60 -40.45
CA GLU A 86 -2.12 18.77 -40.90
C GLU A 86 -3.10 18.93 -39.72
N TYR A 87 -3.00 18.10 -38.66
CA TYR A 87 -3.88 18.20 -37.48
C TYR A 87 -3.59 19.46 -36.67
N ALA A 88 -2.30 19.80 -36.51
CA ALA A 88 -1.88 20.98 -35.77
C ALA A 88 -2.36 22.28 -36.44
N ARG A 89 -2.21 22.39 -37.78
CA ARG A 89 -2.73 23.53 -38.56
C ARG A 89 -4.26 23.55 -38.59
N GLY A 90 -4.91 22.41 -38.74
CA GLY A 90 -6.37 22.29 -38.68
C GLY A 90 -7.00 22.77 -37.36
N ARG A 91 -6.34 22.58 -36.22
CA ARG A 91 -6.83 23.06 -34.90
C ARG A 91 -6.68 24.57 -34.71
N ILE A 92 -5.70 25.19 -35.39
CA ILE A 92 -5.41 26.63 -35.29
C ILE A 92 -6.24 27.44 -36.30
N ALA A 93 -6.67 26.83 -37.41
CA ALA A 93 -7.44 27.48 -38.48
C ALA A 93 -8.66 28.26 -37.98
N HIS A 94 -9.54 27.63 -37.19
CA HIS A 94 -10.79 28.26 -36.75
C HIS A 94 -10.60 29.38 -35.70
N PRO A 95 -9.73 29.23 -34.67
CA PRO A 95 -9.38 30.35 -33.79
C PRO A 95 -8.76 31.54 -34.51
N LEU A 96 -7.90 31.29 -35.51
CA LEU A 96 -7.23 32.33 -36.29
C LEU A 96 -8.22 33.08 -37.20
N ALA A 97 -9.05 32.35 -37.94
CA ALA A 97 -10.10 32.93 -38.78
C ALA A 97 -11.09 33.78 -37.94
N ARG A 98 -11.49 33.29 -36.76
CA ARG A 98 -12.35 34.04 -35.83
C ARG A 98 -11.69 35.32 -35.33
N LYS A 99 -10.37 35.33 -35.13
CA LYS A 99 -9.61 36.52 -34.74
C LYS A 99 -9.67 37.57 -35.85
N HIS A 100 -9.42 37.18 -37.11
CA HIS A 100 -9.49 38.08 -38.26
C HIS A 100 -10.91 38.58 -38.55
N LEU A 101 -11.94 37.71 -38.48
CA LEU A 101 -13.33 38.14 -38.61
C LEU A 101 -13.76 39.14 -37.53
N ARG A 102 -13.29 38.98 -36.28
CA ARG A 102 -13.54 39.97 -35.22
C ARG A 102 -12.85 41.30 -35.50
N GLN A 103 -11.66 41.27 -36.08
CA GLN A 103 -10.92 42.46 -36.46
C GLN A 103 -11.59 43.17 -37.65
N ALA A 104 -12.05 42.43 -38.64
CA ALA A 104 -12.88 42.93 -39.73
C ALA A 104 -14.16 43.59 -39.20
N GLY A 105 -14.85 42.98 -38.22
CA GLY A 105 -16.02 43.59 -37.58
C GLY A 105 -15.73 44.96 -36.94
N LYS A 106 -14.58 45.13 -36.29
CA LYS A 106 -14.15 46.44 -35.76
C LYS A 106 -13.84 47.45 -36.88
N LEU A 107 -13.25 46.99 -37.98
CA LEU A 107 -12.93 47.84 -39.13
C LEU A 107 -14.19 48.34 -39.85
N LEU A 108 -15.25 47.52 -39.85
CA LEU A 108 -16.58 47.87 -40.32
C LEU A 108 -17.22 48.99 -39.49
N GLU A 109 -17.05 48.98 -38.17
CA GLU A 109 -17.47 50.09 -37.29
C GLU A 109 -16.68 51.38 -37.55
N SER A 110 -15.38 51.25 -37.88
CA SER A 110 -14.50 52.39 -38.15
C SER A 110 -14.57 52.95 -39.58
N ALA A 111 -15.45 52.41 -40.45
CA ALA A 111 -15.66 52.81 -41.83
C ALA A 111 -14.39 52.83 -42.72
N GLN A 112 -13.50 51.83 -42.55
CA GLN A 112 -12.29 51.66 -43.36
C GLN A 112 -12.46 50.50 -44.35
N PRO A 113 -12.98 50.74 -45.58
CA PRO A 113 -13.33 49.67 -46.52
C PRO A 113 -12.12 48.84 -46.97
N ILE A 114 -11.00 49.49 -47.30
CA ILE A 114 -9.80 48.81 -47.81
C ILE A 114 -9.23 47.83 -46.77
N ALA A 115 -9.06 48.28 -45.52
CA ALA A 115 -8.54 47.46 -44.44
C ALA A 115 -9.50 46.33 -44.04
N PHE A 116 -10.81 46.57 -44.15
CA PHE A 116 -11.85 45.58 -43.89
C PHE A 116 -11.75 44.38 -44.86
N TYR A 117 -11.72 44.65 -46.17
CA TYR A 117 -11.64 43.59 -47.18
C TYR A 117 -10.31 42.84 -47.13
N GLU A 118 -9.20 43.50 -46.76
CA GLU A 118 -7.90 42.83 -46.53
C GLU A 118 -7.96 41.84 -45.34
N GLU A 119 -8.64 42.19 -44.25
CA GLU A 119 -8.78 41.30 -43.10
C GLU A 119 -9.76 40.14 -43.37
N ILE A 120 -10.79 40.33 -44.21
CA ILE A 120 -11.64 39.23 -44.68
C ILE A 120 -10.84 38.25 -45.55
N GLU A 121 -10.05 38.76 -46.49
CA GLU A 121 -9.21 37.93 -47.34
C GLU A 121 -8.19 37.13 -46.50
N ARG A 122 -7.55 37.77 -45.51
CA ARG A 122 -6.66 37.09 -44.54
C ARG A 122 -7.38 36.01 -43.74
N ALA A 123 -8.63 36.24 -43.32
CA ALA A 123 -9.42 35.24 -42.61
C ALA A 123 -9.68 34.00 -43.47
N LEU A 124 -10.08 34.19 -44.73
CA LEU A 124 -10.40 33.11 -45.67
C LEU A 124 -9.15 32.34 -46.10
N ASN A 125 -8.12 33.03 -46.59
CA ASN A 125 -6.89 32.40 -47.05
C ASN A 125 -6.13 31.71 -45.90
N GLY A 126 -6.08 32.34 -44.73
CA GLY A 126 -5.48 31.75 -43.53
C GLY A 126 -6.25 30.53 -43.02
N PHE A 127 -7.58 30.54 -43.10
CA PHE A 127 -8.40 29.38 -42.75
C PHE A 127 -8.13 28.20 -43.70
N ILE A 128 -8.23 28.44 -45.02
CA ILE A 128 -8.08 27.40 -46.03
C ILE A 128 -6.65 26.85 -46.06
N GLY A 129 -5.64 27.71 -45.97
CA GLY A 129 -4.23 27.30 -45.88
C GLY A 129 -3.93 26.40 -44.69
N ASN A 130 -4.43 26.78 -43.51
CA ASN A 130 -4.25 25.95 -42.32
C ASN A 130 -5.09 24.66 -42.36
N ARG A 131 -6.28 24.68 -42.98
CA ARG A 131 -7.16 23.51 -43.04
C ARG A 131 -6.71 22.48 -44.07
N LEU A 132 -6.22 22.92 -45.22
CA LEU A 132 -5.74 22.06 -46.31
C LEU A 132 -4.23 21.80 -46.25
N ASN A 133 -3.54 22.34 -45.25
CA ASN A 133 -2.10 22.19 -45.04
C ASN A 133 -1.22 22.73 -46.19
N VAL A 134 -1.68 23.80 -46.83
CA VAL A 134 -0.99 24.43 -47.97
C VAL A 134 -0.47 25.81 -47.52
N PRO A 135 0.70 26.30 -47.98
CA PRO A 135 1.27 27.59 -47.55
C PRO A 135 0.40 28.83 -47.88
N GLU A 136 0.14 29.70 -46.89
CA GLU A 136 -0.82 30.83 -46.92
C GLU A 136 -0.56 31.92 -47.98
N THR A 137 0.60 31.93 -48.64
CA THR A 137 1.02 33.01 -49.56
C THR A 137 1.30 32.48 -50.97
N GLY A 138 0.68 33.11 -51.97
CA GLY A 138 1.11 33.00 -53.38
C GLY A 138 0.31 32.04 -54.26
N TRP A 139 -0.95 31.74 -53.96
CA TRP A 139 -1.78 30.93 -54.88
C TRP A 139 -2.59 31.79 -55.83
N THR A 140 -2.79 31.28 -57.04
CA THR A 140 -3.77 31.82 -57.99
C THR A 140 -5.18 31.33 -57.65
N ARG A 141 -6.22 32.06 -58.09
CA ARG A 141 -7.64 31.69 -57.89
C ARG A 141 -7.95 30.27 -58.38
N ASP A 142 -7.30 29.85 -59.46
CA ASP A 142 -7.50 28.52 -60.05
C ASP A 142 -6.78 27.40 -59.26
N GLN A 143 -5.65 27.71 -58.61
CA GLN A 143 -4.98 26.77 -57.69
C GLN A 143 -5.81 26.55 -56.42
N LEU A 144 -6.41 27.61 -55.88
CA LEU A 144 -7.32 27.53 -54.74
C LEU A 144 -8.55 26.67 -55.07
N ASP A 145 -9.16 26.87 -56.24
CA ASP A 145 -10.33 26.09 -56.68
C ASP A 145 -9.98 24.60 -56.89
N ALA A 146 -8.82 24.30 -57.49
CA ALA A 146 -8.34 22.92 -57.64
C ALA A 146 -8.10 22.22 -56.29
N CYS A 147 -7.53 22.92 -55.30
CA CYS A 147 -7.34 22.40 -53.95
C CYS A 147 -8.67 22.13 -53.23
N LEU A 148 -9.65 23.03 -53.36
CA LEU A 148 -10.98 22.87 -52.77
C LEU A 148 -11.78 21.75 -53.45
N HIS A 149 -11.64 21.60 -54.77
CA HIS A 149 -12.22 20.49 -55.52
C HIS A 149 -11.66 19.15 -55.05
N GLY A 150 -10.33 19.05 -54.92
CA GLY A 150 -9.67 17.85 -54.40
C GLY A 150 -10.04 17.52 -52.94
N ALA A 151 -10.46 18.52 -52.16
CA ALA A 151 -10.95 18.35 -50.79
C ALA A 151 -12.44 17.96 -50.70
N GLY A 152 -13.16 17.88 -51.82
CA GLY A 152 -14.56 17.48 -51.88
C GLY A 152 -15.55 18.62 -51.60
N VAL A 153 -15.15 19.89 -51.73
CA VAL A 153 -16.04 21.04 -51.54
C VAL A 153 -16.97 21.19 -52.74
N GLU A 154 -18.26 21.37 -52.47
CA GLU A 154 -19.31 21.51 -53.49
C GLU A 154 -19.03 22.69 -54.42
N THR A 155 -19.35 22.54 -55.72
CA THR A 155 -19.13 23.57 -56.74
C THR A 155 -19.86 24.88 -56.44
N SER A 156 -21.01 24.83 -55.76
CA SER A 156 -21.76 26.00 -55.29
C SER A 156 -20.96 26.84 -54.27
N VAL A 157 -20.37 26.19 -53.26
CA VAL A 157 -19.56 26.83 -52.21
C VAL A 157 -18.25 27.39 -52.77
N ARG A 158 -17.62 26.68 -53.73
CA ARG A 158 -16.41 27.16 -54.41
C ARG A 158 -16.66 28.40 -55.26
N GLY A 159 -17.80 28.46 -55.94
CA GLY A 159 -18.24 29.64 -56.71
C GLY A 159 -18.45 30.86 -55.82
N LEU A 160 -19.20 30.70 -54.72
CA LEU A 160 -19.46 31.78 -53.75
C LEU A 160 -18.17 32.31 -53.10
N LEU A 161 -17.22 31.43 -52.81
CA LEU A 161 -15.91 31.84 -52.30
C LEU A 161 -15.12 32.66 -53.33
N ARG A 162 -15.15 32.25 -54.61
CA ARG A 162 -14.48 32.98 -55.69
C ARG A 162 -15.08 34.38 -55.86
N GLU A 163 -16.41 34.47 -55.89
CA GLU A 163 -17.12 35.76 -55.99
C GLU A 163 -16.78 36.71 -54.85
N LEU A 164 -16.78 36.23 -53.60
CA LEU A 164 -16.44 37.05 -52.43
C LEU A 164 -14.98 37.54 -52.46
N LEU A 165 -14.06 36.70 -52.93
CA LEU A 165 -12.67 37.08 -53.04
C LEU A 165 -12.43 38.08 -54.19
N ASP A 166 -13.15 37.95 -55.30
CA ASP A 166 -13.13 38.92 -56.41
C ASP A 166 -13.74 40.27 -55.98
N GLU A 167 -14.77 40.25 -55.14
CA GLU A 167 -15.33 41.46 -54.49
C GLU A 167 -14.30 42.14 -53.58
N CYS A 168 -13.51 41.38 -52.81
CA CYS A 168 -12.42 41.92 -51.99
C CYS A 168 -11.34 42.60 -52.85
N ASP A 169 -10.96 41.99 -53.98
CA ASP A 169 -9.99 42.56 -54.92
C ASP A 169 -10.53 43.84 -55.58
N GLN A 170 -11.78 43.82 -56.05
CA GLN A 170 -12.42 44.99 -56.64
C GLN A 170 -12.51 46.15 -55.65
N ALA A 171 -12.92 45.88 -54.41
CA ALA A 171 -12.99 46.90 -53.35
C ALA A 171 -11.62 47.46 -52.95
N ARG A 172 -10.53 46.72 -53.19
CA ARG A 172 -9.16 47.19 -52.93
C ARG A 172 -8.61 48.09 -54.03
N PHE A 173 -8.99 47.84 -55.28
CA PHE A 173 -8.36 48.49 -56.45
C PHE A 173 -9.28 49.43 -57.25
N ALA A 174 -10.60 49.33 -57.10
CA ALA A 174 -11.56 50.21 -57.76
C ALA A 174 -12.13 51.23 -56.75
N PRO A 175 -12.18 52.53 -57.09
CA PRO A 175 -12.77 53.56 -56.23
C PRO A 175 -14.30 53.49 -56.30
N VAL A 176 -14.88 52.47 -55.65
CA VAL A 176 -16.33 52.34 -55.49
C VAL A 176 -16.72 52.90 -54.11
N LEU A 177 -17.79 53.68 -54.07
CA LEU A 177 -18.34 54.26 -52.85
C LEU A 177 -18.62 53.15 -51.81
N PRO A 178 -18.21 53.33 -50.54
CA PRO A 178 -18.40 52.33 -49.50
C PRO A 178 -19.88 52.23 -49.14
N ASP A 179 -20.53 51.16 -49.60
CA ASP A 179 -21.83 50.79 -49.07
C ASP A 179 -21.64 49.91 -47.82
N ARG A 180 -22.09 50.43 -46.67
CA ARG A 180 -22.02 49.72 -45.40
C ARG A 180 -22.80 48.41 -45.47
N THR A 181 -23.91 48.35 -46.20
CA THR A 181 -24.70 47.12 -46.32
C THR A 181 -23.99 46.03 -47.11
N ALA A 182 -23.21 46.40 -48.14
CA ALA A 182 -22.35 45.48 -48.85
C ALA A 182 -21.24 44.89 -47.95
N MET A 183 -20.61 45.72 -47.10
CA MET A 183 -19.59 45.27 -46.15
C MET A 183 -20.17 44.33 -45.07
N GLU A 184 -21.34 44.64 -44.52
CA GLU A 184 -22.03 43.77 -43.54
C GLU A 184 -22.37 42.41 -44.17
N SER A 185 -22.88 42.40 -45.41
CA SER A 185 -23.13 41.18 -46.17
C SER A 185 -21.84 40.38 -46.45
N ALA A 186 -20.74 41.04 -46.81
CA ALA A 186 -19.46 40.37 -47.06
C ALA A 186 -18.89 39.70 -45.79
N HIS A 187 -19.06 40.32 -44.62
CA HIS A 187 -18.64 39.76 -43.33
C HIS A 187 -19.42 38.48 -42.97
N GLU A 188 -20.74 38.49 -43.15
CA GLU A 188 -21.60 37.35 -42.88
C GLU A 188 -21.33 36.20 -43.87
N ARG A 189 -21.17 36.52 -45.16
CA ARG A 189 -20.77 35.54 -46.20
C ARG A 189 -19.42 34.89 -45.91
N ALA A 190 -18.44 35.66 -45.43
CA ALA A 190 -17.13 35.11 -45.08
C ALA A 190 -17.23 34.11 -43.91
N ALA A 191 -18.04 34.42 -42.89
CA ALA A 191 -18.26 33.53 -41.76
C ALA A 191 -18.99 32.25 -42.17
N SER A 192 -20.04 32.34 -43.01
CA SER A 192 -20.77 31.17 -43.50
C SER A 192 -19.92 30.28 -44.40
N LEU A 193 -19.07 30.86 -45.24
CA LEU A 193 -18.16 30.11 -46.12
C LEU A 193 -17.10 29.32 -45.33
N ILE A 194 -16.55 29.89 -44.25
CA ILE A 194 -15.62 29.17 -43.36
C ILE A 194 -16.28 27.93 -42.78
N VAL A 195 -17.53 28.03 -42.32
CA VAL A 195 -18.29 26.90 -41.78
C VAL A 195 -18.60 25.86 -42.86
N ALA A 196 -19.09 26.30 -44.02
CA ALA A 196 -19.45 25.41 -45.13
C ALA A 196 -18.22 24.64 -45.67
N VAL A 197 -17.08 25.31 -45.80
CA VAL A 197 -15.81 24.64 -46.20
C VAL A 197 -15.34 23.67 -45.12
N ASP A 198 -15.45 24.01 -43.83
CA ASP A 198 -15.08 23.09 -42.75
C ASP A 198 -15.94 21.83 -42.72
N GLU A 199 -17.25 21.98 -42.88
CA GLU A 199 -18.22 20.88 -42.89
C GLU A 199 -17.96 19.94 -44.07
N ALA A 200 -17.76 20.50 -45.27
CA ALA A 200 -17.42 19.73 -46.46
C ALA A 200 -16.11 18.94 -46.29
N VAL A 201 -15.05 19.58 -45.78
CA VAL A 201 -13.75 18.93 -45.56
C VAL A 201 -13.82 17.86 -44.46
N THR A 202 -14.63 18.08 -43.43
CA THR A 202 -14.79 17.14 -42.31
C THR A 202 -15.61 15.89 -42.71
N SER A 203 -16.66 16.09 -43.51
CA SER A 203 -17.49 15.02 -44.09
C SER A 203 -16.65 14.00 -44.86
N THR A 204 -15.74 14.49 -45.72
CA THR A 204 -14.83 13.65 -46.52
C THR A 204 -13.84 12.84 -45.67
N ARG A 205 -13.50 13.32 -44.46
CA ARG A 205 -12.48 12.71 -43.57
C ARG A 205 -13.05 11.63 -42.65
N ASN A 206 -14.28 11.79 -42.17
CA ASN A 206 -14.91 10.87 -41.20
C ASN A 206 -15.26 9.49 -41.79
N GLY A 207 -15.22 9.31 -43.12
CA GLY A 207 -15.38 8.00 -43.76
C GLY A 207 -14.22 7.00 -43.55
N LYS A 208 -13.11 7.39 -42.91
CA LYS A 208 -11.88 6.56 -42.82
C LYS A 208 -11.39 6.20 -41.41
N THR A 209 -12.07 6.55 -40.32
CA THR A 209 -11.57 6.24 -38.97
C THR A 209 -12.64 5.72 -38.03
N THR A 210 -12.81 4.39 -37.99
CA THR A 210 -13.49 3.70 -36.89
C THR A 210 -12.61 3.69 -35.64
N GLY A 211 -13.23 4.02 -34.51
CA GLY A 211 -12.58 4.42 -33.27
C GLY A 211 -11.89 3.30 -32.49
N VAL A 212 -10.83 3.69 -31.78
CA VAL A 212 -10.32 2.92 -30.64
C VAL A 212 -10.82 3.59 -29.37
N ASN A 213 -11.55 2.81 -28.58
CA ASN A 213 -12.43 3.21 -27.50
C ASN A 213 -11.70 3.82 -26.28
N LYS A 214 -12.00 5.09 -25.97
CA LYS A 214 -11.63 5.76 -24.71
C LYS A 214 -12.22 5.08 -23.46
N ALA A 215 -13.23 4.24 -23.62
CA ALA A 215 -13.93 3.52 -22.55
C ALA A 215 -13.05 2.46 -21.85
N ALA A 216 -12.07 1.86 -22.54
CA ALA A 216 -11.23 0.80 -21.95
C ALA A 216 -10.21 1.33 -20.93
N ILE A 217 -9.75 2.58 -21.08
CA ILE A 217 -8.78 3.22 -20.19
C ILE A 217 -9.44 3.72 -18.90
N LEU A 218 -10.72 4.09 -18.98
CA LEU A 218 -11.49 4.55 -17.81
C LEU A 218 -11.91 3.39 -16.90
N GLY A 219 -12.26 2.23 -17.48
CA GLY A 219 -12.65 1.03 -16.72
C GLY A 219 -11.52 0.40 -15.89
N LEU A 220 -10.27 0.52 -16.33
CA LEU A 220 -9.11 -0.01 -15.60
C LEU A 220 -8.73 0.87 -14.39
N LEU A 221 -9.07 2.17 -14.43
CA LEU A 221 -8.75 3.13 -13.36
C LEU A 221 -9.75 3.05 -12.20
N THR A 222 -11.02 2.73 -12.47
CA THR A 222 -12.06 2.54 -11.44
C THR A 222 -11.88 1.25 -10.65
N ILE A 223 -11.34 0.18 -11.25
CA ILE A 223 -11.05 -1.09 -10.55
C ILE A 223 -9.86 -0.94 -9.58
N LEU A 224 -8.93 -0.02 -9.86
CA LEU A 224 -7.76 0.25 -9.01
C LEU A 224 -8.03 1.24 -7.85
N LEU A 225 -9.18 1.92 -7.86
CA LEU A 225 -9.54 2.96 -6.90
C LEU A 225 -10.63 2.55 -5.91
N LEU A 226 -11.12 1.30 -5.92
CA LEU A 226 -11.99 0.82 -4.83
C LEU A 226 -11.17 0.78 -3.53
N PRO A 227 -11.46 1.66 -2.55
CA PRO A 227 -10.84 1.56 -1.26
C PRO A 227 -11.45 0.33 -0.59
N CYS A 228 -10.63 -0.70 -0.35
CA CYS A 228 -10.95 -1.73 0.63
C CYS A 228 -10.78 -1.10 2.03
N ALA A 229 -11.66 -0.15 2.35
CA ALA A 229 -11.81 0.40 3.68
C ALA A 229 -12.65 -0.60 4.49
N ARG A 230 -12.02 -1.70 4.91
CA ARG A 230 -12.41 -2.33 6.16
C ARG A 230 -11.50 -1.77 7.25
N SER A 231 -11.86 -0.59 7.75
CA SER A 231 -11.53 -0.24 9.13
C SER A 231 -12.55 -0.94 10.03
N ALA A 232 -12.35 -2.24 10.26
CA ALA A 232 -12.74 -2.89 11.51
C ALA A 232 -11.44 -2.88 12.34
N GLN A 233 -11.36 -2.46 13.60
CA GLN A 233 -12.27 -2.68 14.71
C GLN A 233 -11.76 -1.76 15.83
N ALA A 234 -12.55 -0.79 16.27
CA ALA A 234 -12.19 0.11 17.38
C ALA A 234 -13.01 -0.14 18.65
N GLN A 235 -13.91 -1.14 18.63
CA GLN A 235 -14.92 -1.36 19.67
C GLN A 235 -14.50 -2.38 20.75
N ASP A 236 -13.47 -3.19 20.50
CA ASP A 236 -13.20 -4.40 21.28
C ASP A 236 -12.02 -4.27 22.26
N ILE A 237 -11.18 -3.25 22.10
CA ILE A 237 -10.04 -2.98 23.00
C ILE A 237 -10.49 -2.67 24.44
N PRO A 238 -11.56 -1.88 24.70
CA PRO A 238 -12.02 -1.60 26.06
C PRO A 238 -12.46 -2.85 26.84
N GLU A 239 -13.02 -3.86 26.15
CA GLU A 239 -13.43 -5.11 26.77
C GLU A 239 -12.23 -5.97 27.17
N ALA A 240 -11.24 -6.10 26.29
CA ALA A 240 -9.99 -6.80 26.58
C ALA A 240 -9.26 -6.20 27.80
N VAL A 241 -9.21 -4.87 27.89
CA VAL A 241 -8.63 -4.14 29.05
C VAL A 241 -9.38 -4.46 30.33
N ARG A 242 -10.72 -4.43 30.33
CA ARG A 242 -11.52 -4.74 31.52
C ARG A 242 -11.26 -6.16 32.03
N HIS A 243 -11.18 -7.14 31.13
CA HIS A 243 -10.90 -8.52 31.50
C HIS A 243 -9.46 -8.73 32.01
N PHE A 244 -8.49 -7.99 31.46
CA PHE A 244 -7.12 -7.96 31.97
C PHE A 244 -7.05 -7.39 33.39
N ASP A 245 -7.71 -6.25 33.64
CA ASP A 245 -7.73 -5.62 34.98
C ASP A 245 -8.41 -6.51 36.02
N GLU A 246 -9.48 -7.20 35.62
CA GLU A 246 -10.17 -8.18 36.45
C GLU A 246 -9.27 -9.39 36.77
N GLY A 247 -8.56 -9.93 35.78
CA GLY A 247 -7.58 -10.99 36.00
C GLY A 247 -6.47 -10.57 36.96
N ASN A 248 -5.98 -9.32 36.85
CA ASN A 248 -4.98 -8.76 37.77
C ASN A 248 -5.51 -8.64 39.20
N ARG A 249 -6.81 -8.34 39.37
CA ARG A 249 -7.46 -8.30 40.68
C ARG A 249 -7.56 -9.70 41.28
N LEU A 250 -8.10 -10.66 40.53
CA LEU A 250 -8.24 -12.05 40.96
C LEU A 250 -6.90 -12.71 41.28
N PHE A 251 -5.86 -12.42 40.49
CA PHE A 251 -4.51 -12.94 40.75
C PHE A 251 -3.99 -12.46 42.11
N ARG A 252 -4.18 -11.17 42.44
CA ARG A 252 -3.76 -10.60 43.73
C ARG A 252 -4.56 -11.18 44.92
N GLU A 253 -5.78 -11.65 44.67
CA GLU A 253 -6.63 -12.33 45.66
C GLU A 253 -6.25 -13.81 45.84
N GLY A 254 -5.30 -14.34 45.06
CA GLY A 254 -4.91 -15.76 45.08
C GLY A 254 -5.83 -16.67 44.27
N ALA A 255 -6.87 -16.14 43.63
CA ALA A 255 -7.78 -16.88 42.76
C ALA A 255 -7.15 -17.10 41.37
N HIS A 256 -6.05 -17.86 41.33
CA HIS A 256 -5.23 -17.99 40.12
C HIS A 256 -5.96 -18.65 38.94
N ARG A 257 -6.85 -19.61 39.20
CA ARG A 257 -7.66 -20.26 38.15
C ARG A 257 -8.65 -19.28 37.53
N ASP A 258 -9.35 -18.49 38.35
CA ASP A 258 -10.31 -17.47 37.89
C ASP A 258 -9.59 -16.32 37.17
N ALA A 259 -8.37 -15.98 37.61
CA ALA A 259 -7.51 -15.03 36.91
C ALA A 259 -7.17 -15.50 35.50
N VAL A 260 -6.80 -16.78 35.32
CA VAL A 260 -6.59 -17.38 33.98
C VAL A 260 -7.84 -17.26 33.13
N THR A 261 -9.03 -17.59 33.66
CA THR A 261 -10.29 -17.45 32.92
C THR A 261 -10.55 -16.00 32.50
N SER A 262 -10.30 -15.03 33.38
CA SER A 262 -10.43 -13.60 33.03
C SER A 262 -9.44 -13.18 31.96
N TYR A 263 -8.19 -13.63 32.02
CA TYR A 263 -7.22 -13.38 30.96
C TYR A 263 -7.58 -14.06 29.63
N GLN A 264 -8.17 -15.26 29.66
CA GLN A 264 -8.69 -15.93 28.46
C GLN A 264 -9.81 -15.11 27.82
N ASN A 265 -10.75 -14.58 28.61
CA ASN A 265 -11.79 -13.68 28.10
C ASN A 265 -11.19 -12.41 27.45
N ALA A 266 -10.06 -11.91 27.97
CA ALA A 266 -9.34 -10.80 27.34
C ALA A 266 -8.76 -11.19 25.96
N LEU A 267 -8.29 -12.43 25.80
CA LEU A 267 -7.84 -12.95 24.50
C LEU A 267 -9.01 -13.20 23.54
N GLU A 268 -10.16 -13.67 24.04
CA GLU A 268 -11.36 -13.90 23.23
C GLU A 268 -11.93 -12.63 22.61
N ALA A 269 -11.67 -11.46 23.21
CA ALA A 269 -11.94 -10.16 22.60
C ALA A 269 -11.09 -9.87 21.34
N GLY A 270 -10.14 -10.75 20.97
CA GLY A 270 -9.37 -10.69 19.72
C GLY A 270 -8.06 -9.91 19.81
N TYR A 271 -7.69 -9.45 21.01
CA TYR A 271 -6.47 -8.68 21.25
C TYR A 271 -5.57 -9.38 22.27
N ALA A 272 -4.26 -9.19 22.11
CA ALA A 272 -3.26 -9.64 23.05
C ALA A 272 -2.27 -8.51 23.35
N SER A 273 -1.61 -8.63 24.50
CA SER A 273 -0.52 -7.74 24.91
C SER A 273 0.58 -8.56 25.58
N GLY A 274 1.80 -8.03 25.62
CA GLY A 274 2.90 -8.68 26.31
C GLY A 274 2.60 -8.90 27.79
N ALA A 275 2.01 -7.91 28.45
CA ALA A 275 1.63 -8.02 29.85
C ALA A 275 0.52 -9.04 30.10
N LEU A 276 -0.47 -9.16 29.20
CA LEU A 276 -1.50 -10.19 29.30
C LEU A 276 -0.87 -11.59 29.28
N TYR A 277 -0.02 -11.88 28.29
CA TYR A 277 0.66 -13.17 28.21
C TYR A 277 1.63 -13.41 29.37
N TYR A 278 2.34 -12.38 29.82
CA TYR A 278 3.20 -12.46 31.01
C TYR A 278 2.38 -12.82 32.26
N ASN A 279 1.26 -12.14 32.50
CA ASN A 279 0.42 -12.36 33.68
C ASN A 279 -0.28 -13.72 33.63
N MET A 280 -0.67 -14.20 32.44
CA MET A 280 -1.13 -15.59 32.27
C MET A 280 -0.05 -16.59 32.64
N GLY A 281 1.20 -16.36 32.19
CA GLY A 281 2.34 -17.19 32.56
C GLY A 281 2.55 -17.25 34.07
N ASN A 282 2.48 -16.11 34.75
CA ASN A 282 2.53 -16.04 36.21
C ASN A 282 1.38 -16.83 36.86
N ALA A 283 0.16 -16.73 36.32
CA ALA A 283 -1.01 -17.44 36.85
C ALA A 283 -0.88 -18.96 36.70
N TYR A 284 -0.44 -19.45 35.54
CA TYR A 284 -0.16 -20.87 35.32
C TYR A 284 0.98 -21.39 36.20
N PHE A 285 2.02 -20.58 36.40
CA PHE A 285 3.10 -20.94 37.34
C PHE A 285 2.58 -21.11 38.78
N ARG A 286 1.68 -20.24 39.24
CA ARG A 286 1.05 -20.37 40.56
C ARG A 286 0.09 -21.56 40.66
N LEU A 287 -0.36 -22.10 39.53
CA LEU A 287 -1.16 -23.32 39.43
C LEU A 287 -0.29 -24.59 39.25
N ASP A 288 1.03 -24.46 39.25
CA ASP A 288 2.01 -25.53 38.99
C ASP A 288 1.89 -26.17 37.60
N GLU A 289 1.34 -25.43 36.63
CA GLU A 289 1.23 -25.83 35.22
C GLU A 289 2.41 -25.22 34.43
N ILE A 290 3.58 -25.85 34.56
CA ILE A 290 4.88 -25.32 34.09
C ILE A 290 4.92 -25.15 32.57
N GLY A 291 4.39 -26.10 31.81
CA GLY A 291 4.32 -26.07 30.35
C GLY A 291 3.48 -24.90 29.84
N GLN A 292 2.33 -24.64 30.48
CA GLN A 292 1.51 -23.47 30.16
C GLN A 292 2.21 -22.17 30.54
N ALA A 293 2.88 -22.13 31.71
CA ALA A 293 3.65 -20.96 32.12
C ALA A 293 4.71 -20.60 31.07
N ILE A 294 5.52 -21.57 30.64
CA ILE A 294 6.54 -21.39 29.59
C ILE A 294 5.89 -20.95 28.29
N ARG A 295 4.80 -21.60 27.86
CA ARG A 295 4.07 -21.24 26.63
C ARG A 295 3.65 -19.78 26.62
N PHE A 296 3.07 -19.29 27.72
CA PHE A 296 2.60 -17.91 27.80
C PHE A 296 3.73 -16.89 28.00
N TYR A 297 4.82 -17.25 28.69
CA TYR A 297 6.02 -16.41 28.71
C TYR A 297 6.70 -16.31 27.33
N GLU A 298 6.77 -17.42 26.59
CA GLU A 298 7.29 -17.44 25.23
C GLU A 298 6.45 -16.58 24.28
N LYS A 299 5.12 -16.59 24.45
CA LYS A 299 4.21 -15.64 23.79
C LYS A 299 4.52 -14.20 24.17
N SER A 300 4.68 -13.91 25.46
CA SER A 300 5.03 -12.57 25.96
C SER A 300 6.34 -12.05 25.36
N ARG A 301 7.33 -12.93 25.16
CA ARG A 301 8.65 -12.56 24.60
C ARG A 301 8.58 -11.95 23.20
N ARG A 302 7.53 -12.25 22.42
CA ARG A 302 7.29 -11.62 21.11
C ARG A 302 6.90 -10.14 21.22
N TYR A 303 6.32 -9.75 22.34
CA TYR A 303 5.87 -8.38 22.62
C TYR A 303 6.87 -7.61 23.50
N MET A 304 7.56 -8.32 24.40
CA MET A 304 8.48 -7.76 25.39
C MET A 304 9.85 -8.46 25.35
N PRO A 305 10.59 -8.44 24.22
CA PRO A 305 11.85 -9.17 24.06
C PRO A 305 12.98 -8.67 24.96
N GLU A 306 12.88 -7.44 25.48
CA GLU A 306 13.90 -6.78 26.30
C GLU A 306 13.50 -6.69 27.79
N SER A 307 12.41 -7.33 28.21
CA SER A 307 11.97 -7.30 29.62
C SER A 307 12.85 -8.19 30.50
N GLU A 308 13.49 -7.59 31.50
CA GLU A 308 14.29 -8.28 32.51
C GLU A 308 13.41 -9.16 33.40
N GLU A 309 12.20 -8.72 33.72
CA GLU A 309 11.22 -9.48 34.50
C GLU A 309 10.80 -10.77 33.80
N LEU A 310 10.55 -10.69 32.48
CA LEU A 310 10.22 -11.86 31.67
C LEU A 310 11.41 -12.81 31.56
N ALA A 311 12.62 -12.28 31.37
CA ALA A 311 13.83 -13.08 31.31
C ALA A 311 14.08 -13.82 32.63
N HIS A 312 13.91 -13.13 33.76
CA HIS A 312 13.98 -13.72 35.10
C HIS A 312 12.97 -14.85 35.28
N ASN A 313 11.70 -14.61 34.98
CA ASN A 313 10.65 -15.62 35.12
C ASN A 313 10.90 -16.84 34.24
N LEU A 314 11.31 -16.64 32.99
CA LEU A 314 11.66 -17.75 32.09
C LEU A 314 12.82 -18.59 32.62
N THR A 315 13.82 -17.98 33.27
CA THR A 315 14.91 -18.72 33.92
C THR A 315 14.35 -19.59 35.05
N ILE A 316 13.61 -19.00 35.99
CA ILE A 316 13.04 -19.74 37.13
C ILE A 316 12.16 -20.91 36.69
N VAL A 317 11.31 -20.70 35.67
CA VAL A 317 10.40 -21.75 35.21
C VAL A 317 11.13 -22.84 34.42
N ARG A 318 12.15 -22.49 33.62
CA ARG A 318 12.97 -23.48 32.91
C ARG A 318 13.85 -24.31 33.85
N ASP A 319 14.29 -23.75 34.96
CA ASP A 319 15.03 -24.49 35.98
C ASP A 319 14.17 -25.59 36.65
N ARG A 320 12.84 -25.51 36.55
CA ARG A 320 11.90 -26.56 36.99
C ARG A 320 11.62 -27.63 35.94
N THR A 321 12.10 -27.47 34.71
CA THR A 321 11.87 -28.46 33.64
C THR A 321 12.87 -29.61 33.73
N THR A 322 12.41 -30.82 33.43
CA THR A 322 13.26 -32.03 33.42
C THR A 322 14.25 -32.01 32.25
N ASP A 323 13.80 -31.53 31.09
CA ASP A 323 14.55 -31.60 29.85
C ASP A 323 15.30 -30.31 29.53
N SER A 324 16.64 -30.38 29.55
CA SER A 324 17.51 -29.31 29.07
C SER A 324 18.20 -29.72 27.76
N PHE A 325 17.61 -29.32 26.63
CA PHE A 325 18.22 -29.54 25.31
C PHE A 325 19.25 -28.46 24.97
N SER A 326 20.39 -28.87 24.40
CA SER A 326 21.35 -27.94 23.81
C SER A 326 20.73 -27.27 22.57
N GLN A 327 20.71 -25.94 22.56
CA GLN A 327 20.25 -25.18 21.40
C GLN A 327 21.36 -25.13 20.35
N LEU A 328 21.04 -25.46 19.10
CA LEU A 328 21.98 -25.27 17.99
C LEU A 328 22.39 -23.78 17.90
N PRO A 329 23.69 -23.48 17.77
CA PRO A 329 24.17 -22.10 17.71
C PRO A 329 23.53 -21.40 16.51
N ALA A 330 22.89 -20.26 16.78
CA ALA A 330 22.30 -19.46 15.72
C ALA A 330 23.39 -18.97 14.75
N PRO A 331 23.10 -18.86 13.44
CA PRO A 331 24.03 -18.25 12.50
C PRO A 331 24.44 -16.84 12.95
N PHE A 332 25.68 -16.42 12.65
CA PHE A 332 26.22 -15.12 13.10
C PHE A 332 25.37 -13.91 12.65
N TRP A 333 24.61 -14.03 11.56
CA TRP A 333 23.73 -12.98 11.06
C TRP A 333 22.39 -12.88 11.81
N ARG A 334 21.98 -13.93 12.54
CA ARG A 334 20.66 -14.02 13.16
C ARG A 334 20.39 -12.93 14.21
N PRO A 335 21.34 -12.56 15.09
CA PRO A 335 21.13 -11.46 16.03
C PRO A 335 21.00 -10.10 15.34
N ALA A 336 21.71 -9.88 14.22
CA ALA A 336 21.57 -8.65 13.43
C ALA A 336 20.22 -8.60 12.71
N TRP A 337 19.78 -9.74 12.16
CA TRP A 337 18.47 -9.90 11.54
C TRP A 337 17.33 -9.63 12.52
N ASN A 338 17.33 -10.30 13.68
CA ASN A 338 16.28 -10.11 14.69
C ASN A 338 16.21 -8.64 15.12
N ARG A 339 17.35 -8.00 15.40
CA ARG A 339 17.39 -6.56 15.74
C ARG A 339 16.78 -5.69 14.64
N LEU A 340 17.12 -5.93 13.38
CA LEU A 340 16.58 -5.16 12.25
C LEU A 340 15.06 -5.34 12.10
N VAL A 341 14.58 -6.57 12.13
CA VAL A 341 13.15 -6.88 11.97
C VAL A 341 12.34 -6.38 13.17
N HIS A 342 12.84 -6.50 14.40
CA HIS A 342 12.16 -5.97 15.58
C HIS A 342 12.10 -4.43 15.61
N THR A 343 13.18 -3.76 15.19
CA THR A 343 13.23 -2.28 15.21
C THR A 343 12.38 -1.66 14.10
N LEU A 344 12.44 -2.21 12.89
CA LEU A 344 11.74 -1.63 11.73
C LEU A 344 10.39 -2.28 11.46
N SER A 345 10.06 -3.40 12.11
CA SER A 345 8.94 -4.31 11.77
C SER A 345 9.00 -4.85 10.32
N PRO A 346 8.44 -6.04 10.03
CA PRO A 346 8.34 -6.51 8.64
C PRO A 346 7.59 -5.52 7.73
N THR A 347 6.54 -4.90 8.25
CA THR A 347 5.74 -3.90 7.52
C THR A 347 6.54 -2.62 7.26
N GLY A 348 7.29 -2.12 8.24
CA GLY A 348 8.08 -0.89 8.06
C GLY A 348 9.25 -1.08 7.09
N ILE A 349 9.91 -2.24 7.08
CA ILE A 349 10.89 -2.60 6.06
C ILE A 349 10.26 -2.56 4.66
N PHE A 350 9.08 -3.16 4.49
CA PHE A 350 8.37 -3.13 3.22
C PHE A 350 8.01 -1.69 2.80
N LEU A 351 7.52 -0.86 3.72
CA LEU A 351 7.18 0.53 3.46
C LEU A 351 8.42 1.36 3.06
N PHE A 352 9.59 1.08 3.63
CA PHE A 352 10.84 1.72 3.23
C PHE A 352 11.20 1.39 1.76
N GLY A 353 11.06 0.13 1.37
CA GLY A 353 11.20 -0.29 -0.03
C GLY A 353 10.16 0.36 -0.95
N LEU A 354 8.92 0.48 -0.50
CA LEU A 354 7.84 1.12 -1.25
C LEU A 354 8.08 2.63 -1.44
N LEU A 355 8.65 3.31 -0.44
CA LEU A 355 9.04 4.72 -0.54
C LEU A 355 10.12 4.89 -1.62
N GLY A 356 11.16 4.06 -1.61
CA GLY A 356 12.19 4.05 -2.65
C GLY A 356 11.61 3.82 -4.05
N TYR A 357 10.67 2.87 -4.16
CA TYR A 357 9.95 2.59 -5.39
C TYR A 357 9.11 3.77 -5.88
N GLY A 358 8.42 4.47 -4.98
CA GLY A 358 7.64 5.67 -5.29
C GLY A 358 8.53 6.82 -5.80
N VAL A 359 9.68 7.04 -5.16
CA VAL A 359 10.67 8.04 -5.58
C VAL A 359 11.23 7.72 -6.97
N ALA A 360 11.61 6.45 -7.23
CA ALA A 360 12.05 6.03 -8.56
C ALA A 360 10.97 6.27 -9.63
N SER A 361 9.72 5.93 -9.31
CA SER A 361 8.59 6.10 -10.23
C SER A 361 8.29 7.57 -10.51
N ALA A 362 8.29 8.43 -9.49
CA ALA A 362 8.13 9.88 -9.65
C ALA A 362 9.27 10.47 -10.48
N ALA A 363 10.51 10.06 -10.21
CA ALA A 363 11.67 10.51 -10.95
C ALA A 363 11.62 10.10 -12.43
N LEU A 364 11.18 8.87 -12.71
CA LEU A 364 10.98 8.37 -14.07
C LEU A 364 9.84 9.13 -14.78
N ALA A 365 8.74 9.42 -14.10
CA ALA A 365 7.64 10.23 -14.62
C ALA A 365 8.12 11.65 -15.01
N MET A 366 8.95 12.29 -14.18
CA MET A 366 9.55 13.59 -14.51
C MET A 366 10.49 13.52 -15.73
N ARG A 367 11.22 12.41 -15.92
CA ARG A 367 12.01 12.19 -17.15
C ARG A 367 11.13 12.02 -18.38
N ILE A 368 10.00 11.31 -18.24
CA ILE A 368 8.96 11.22 -19.28
C ILE A 368 8.35 12.60 -19.56
N ARG A 369 8.42 13.57 -18.66
CA ARG A 369 8.02 14.97 -18.92
C ARG A 369 9.14 15.86 -19.50
N ARG A 370 10.22 15.25 -20.05
CA ARG A 370 11.38 15.90 -20.71
C ARG A 370 12.35 16.66 -19.79
N THR A 371 12.26 16.53 -18.47
CA THR A 371 13.30 17.06 -17.57
C THR A 371 14.57 16.21 -17.66
N ARG A 372 15.68 16.80 -18.12
CA ARG A 372 16.98 16.11 -18.34
C ARG A 372 18.02 16.39 -17.25
N SER A 373 17.61 16.28 -15.98
CA SER A 373 18.54 16.42 -14.85
C SER A 373 19.31 15.11 -14.56
N PRO A 374 20.63 15.15 -14.31
CA PRO A 374 21.42 13.99 -13.91
C PRO A 374 21.05 13.48 -12.50
N TRP A 375 20.60 14.37 -11.60
CA TRP A 375 20.11 14.00 -10.27
C TRP A 375 18.91 13.06 -10.34
N LEU A 376 18.04 13.28 -11.33
CA LEU A 376 16.88 12.44 -11.58
C LEU A 376 17.26 11.02 -11.99
N ARG A 377 18.39 10.84 -12.69
CA ARG A 377 18.92 9.50 -13.02
C ARG A 377 19.39 8.77 -11.77
N ARG A 378 20.13 9.48 -10.91
CA ARG A 378 20.62 8.93 -9.64
C ARG A 378 19.48 8.57 -8.70
N ALA A 379 18.44 9.40 -8.63
CA ALA A 379 17.23 9.10 -7.85
C ALA A 379 16.50 7.83 -8.35
N VAL A 380 16.37 7.65 -9.67
CA VAL A 380 15.80 6.41 -10.24
C VAL A 380 16.63 5.19 -9.85
N LEU A 381 17.95 5.24 -10.02
CA LEU A 381 18.84 4.11 -9.69
C LEU A 381 18.80 3.79 -8.19
N ALA A 382 18.90 4.80 -7.32
CA ALA A 382 18.83 4.62 -5.87
C ALA A 382 17.48 4.04 -5.42
N GLY A 383 16.37 4.53 -5.99
CA GLY A 383 15.05 4.01 -5.68
C GLY A 383 14.82 2.58 -6.18
N ILE A 384 15.37 2.20 -7.35
CA ILE A 384 15.35 0.80 -7.82
C ILE A 384 16.15 -0.11 -6.90
N VAL A 385 17.36 0.30 -6.49
CA VAL A 385 18.19 -0.48 -5.55
C VAL A 385 17.46 -0.66 -4.22
N SER A 386 16.86 0.41 -3.69
CA SER A 386 16.05 0.36 -2.48
C SER A 386 14.84 -0.58 -2.63
N ALA A 387 14.08 -0.47 -3.73
CA ALA A 387 12.92 -1.33 -3.96
C ALA A 387 13.32 -2.82 -4.08
N THR A 388 14.35 -3.13 -4.86
CA THR A 388 14.85 -4.49 -5.05
C THR A 388 15.41 -5.09 -3.75
N LEU A 389 15.98 -4.28 -2.87
CA LEU A 389 16.50 -4.75 -1.59
C LEU A 389 15.38 -4.93 -0.57
N PHE A 390 14.59 -3.90 -0.30
CA PHE A 390 13.72 -3.85 0.88
C PHE A 390 12.32 -4.43 0.68
N VAL A 391 11.76 -4.41 -0.53
CA VAL A 391 10.44 -5.02 -0.82
C VAL A 391 10.46 -6.54 -0.60
N PRO A 392 11.33 -7.33 -1.27
CA PRO A 392 11.39 -8.77 -1.02
C PRO A 392 11.83 -9.08 0.41
N PHE A 393 12.69 -8.25 1.01
CA PHE A 393 13.12 -8.41 2.39
C PHE A 393 11.96 -8.30 3.38
N GLY A 394 11.04 -7.34 3.18
CA GLY A 394 9.82 -7.22 3.99
C GLY A 394 8.90 -8.43 3.86
N PHE A 395 8.77 -8.99 2.65
CA PHE A 395 8.02 -10.24 2.44
C PHE A 395 8.68 -11.44 3.10
N VAL A 396 10.00 -11.59 2.99
CA VAL A 396 10.74 -12.67 3.65
C VAL A 396 10.63 -12.57 5.16
N ALA A 397 10.77 -11.38 5.74
CA ALA A 397 10.60 -11.16 7.17
C ALA A 397 9.19 -11.54 7.64
N SER A 398 8.15 -11.12 6.90
CA SER A 398 6.77 -11.49 7.21
C SER A 398 6.47 -12.98 6.98
N TRP A 399 7.14 -13.61 6.02
CA TRP A 399 7.02 -15.05 5.76
C TRP A 399 7.64 -15.88 6.88
N GLU A 400 8.83 -15.49 7.34
CA GLU A 400 9.56 -16.18 8.39
C GLU A 400 8.83 -16.13 9.74
N GLU A 401 8.21 -14.99 10.05
CA GLU A 401 7.38 -14.82 11.25
C GLU A 401 6.19 -15.81 11.27
N MET A 402 5.57 -16.08 10.12
CA MET A 402 4.43 -17.01 10.04
C MET A 402 4.84 -18.50 10.04
N HIS A 403 5.96 -18.87 9.42
CA HIS A 403 6.31 -20.28 9.22
C HIS A 403 7.11 -20.91 10.36
N THR A 404 7.43 -20.16 11.41
CA THR A 404 8.12 -20.69 12.58
C THR A 404 7.11 -20.95 13.70
N VAL A 405 6.24 -21.95 13.52
CA VAL A 405 5.34 -22.39 14.58
C VAL A 405 6.17 -23.09 15.66
N GLN A 406 6.35 -22.40 16.78
CA GLN A 406 6.93 -22.98 17.98
C GLN A 406 5.81 -23.48 18.88
N ALA A 407 6.10 -24.54 19.61
CA ALA A 407 5.17 -25.14 20.55
C ALA A 407 5.91 -25.52 21.83
N VAL A 408 5.17 -25.64 22.92
CA VAL A 408 5.65 -26.14 24.21
C VAL A 408 4.93 -27.44 24.51
N MET A 409 5.66 -28.48 24.91
CA MET A 409 5.07 -29.73 25.38
C MET A 409 4.32 -29.47 26.70
N LEU A 410 3.08 -29.94 26.76
CA LEU A 410 2.16 -29.73 27.90
C LEU A 410 1.90 -31.01 28.71
N GLU A 411 2.19 -32.17 28.12
CA GLU A 411 2.09 -33.45 28.83
C GLU A 411 3.39 -33.72 29.62
N ASP A 412 3.25 -34.37 30.79
CA ASP A 412 4.36 -34.67 31.69
C ASP A 412 5.50 -35.42 31.00
N ALA A 413 5.16 -36.41 30.17
CA ALA A 413 6.08 -37.21 29.39
C ALA A 413 5.39 -37.72 28.12
N THR A 414 5.98 -37.42 26.96
CA THR A 414 5.53 -37.87 25.65
C THR A 414 6.70 -38.54 24.93
N ASP A 415 6.51 -39.79 24.53
CA ASP A 415 7.50 -40.49 23.74
C ASP A 415 7.52 -39.94 22.31
N LEU A 416 8.71 -39.54 21.86
CA LEU A 416 8.91 -39.15 20.48
C LEU A 416 8.86 -40.40 19.61
N THR A 417 8.08 -40.41 18.52
CA THR A 417 8.00 -41.57 17.62
C THR A 417 8.62 -41.28 16.26
N ASP A 418 9.24 -42.29 15.62
CA ASP A 418 9.78 -42.12 14.26
C ASP A 418 8.68 -42.00 13.20
N ARG A 419 7.47 -42.50 13.52
CA ARG A 419 6.28 -42.47 12.65
C ARG A 419 5.00 -42.20 13.46
N PRO A 420 3.96 -41.60 12.85
CA PRO A 420 2.65 -41.36 13.47
C PRO A 420 1.95 -42.61 14.05
N ASP A 421 2.33 -43.81 13.63
CA ASP A 421 1.70 -45.09 13.99
C ASP A 421 2.72 -46.14 14.50
N GLY A 422 3.98 -45.74 14.70
CA GLY A 422 5.11 -46.64 14.84
C GLY A 422 5.88 -46.56 16.16
N SER A 423 6.90 -47.42 16.28
CA SER A 423 7.76 -47.58 17.45
C SER A 423 8.30 -46.25 17.97
N ALA A 424 8.21 -46.08 19.29
CA ALA A 424 8.84 -44.97 20.01
C ALA A 424 10.33 -44.93 19.71
N THR A 425 10.84 -43.73 19.45
CA THR A 425 12.25 -43.40 19.53
C THR A 425 12.67 -43.54 21.01
N ASP A 426 13.94 -43.84 21.29
CA ASP A 426 14.50 -43.99 22.64
C ASP A 426 14.61 -42.64 23.41
N LEU A 427 13.75 -41.68 23.08
CA LEU A 427 13.77 -40.31 23.59
C LEU A 427 12.36 -39.88 24.00
N THR A 428 12.15 -39.74 25.30
CA THR A 428 10.95 -39.15 25.90
C THR A 428 11.16 -37.65 26.09
N VAL A 429 10.15 -36.86 25.75
CA VAL A 429 10.14 -35.40 25.92
C VAL A 429 9.15 -35.04 27.01
N HIS A 430 9.57 -34.22 27.96
CA HIS A 430 8.79 -33.83 29.13
C HIS A 430 8.14 -32.44 28.96
N GLU A 431 7.23 -32.13 29.89
CA GLU A 431 6.56 -30.84 29.97
C GLU A 431 7.55 -29.67 29.95
N GLY A 432 7.21 -28.61 29.23
CA GLY A 432 8.01 -27.39 29.16
C GLY A 432 9.07 -27.37 28.06
N ALA A 433 9.33 -28.50 27.39
CA ALA A 433 10.22 -28.55 26.25
C ALA A 433 9.67 -27.72 25.06
N VAL A 434 10.48 -26.77 24.58
CA VAL A 434 10.14 -25.93 23.41
C VAL A 434 10.56 -26.65 22.13
N VAL A 435 9.59 -26.93 21.26
CA VAL A 435 9.78 -27.62 19.98
C VAL A 435 9.33 -26.76 18.80
N LYS A 436 9.87 -27.05 17.61
CA LYS A 436 9.41 -26.44 16.35
C LYS A 436 8.50 -27.41 15.61
N VAL A 437 7.26 -27.01 15.31
CA VAL A 437 6.33 -27.83 14.54
C VAL A 437 6.72 -27.74 13.06
N VAL A 438 6.97 -28.89 12.43
CA VAL A 438 7.40 -28.99 11.03
C VAL A 438 6.20 -29.28 10.13
N THR A 439 5.45 -30.34 10.46
CA THR A 439 4.31 -30.81 9.67
C THR A 439 3.20 -31.26 10.60
N VAL A 440 1.94 -30.93 10.29
CA VAL A 440 0.76 -31.44 11.01
C VAL A 440 0.01 -32.42 10.12
N ARG A 441 -0.31 -33.61 10.64
CA ARG A 441 -1.06 -34.68 9.95
C ARG A 441 -2.14 -35.25 10.87
N ALA A 442 -3.36 -34.73 10.75
CA ALA A 442 -4.52 -35.16 11.52
C ALA A 442 -4.27 -35.10 13.05
N ALA A 443 -4.06 -36.24 13.70
CA ALA A 443 -3.84 -36.35 15.15
C ALA A 443 -2.35 -36.31 15.57
N TRP A 444 -1.43 -36.27 14.60
CA TRP A 444 0.01 -36.30 14.83
C TRP A 444 0.71 -35.11 14.20
N SER A 445 1.71 -34.59 14.89
CA SER A 445 2.54 -33.50 14.42
C SER A 445 4.01 -33.90 14.47
N GLU A 446 4.72 -33.65 13.38
CA GLU A 446 6.16 -33.77 13.31
C GLU A 446 6.79 -32.55 13.99
N VAL A 447 7.58 -32.79 15.02
CA VAL A 447 8.25 -31.75 15.80
C VAL A 447 9.77 -31.91 15.73
N ARG A 448 10.46 -30.79 15.78
CA ARG A 448 11.92 -30.70 15.82
C ARG A 448 12.35 -30.09 17.14
N LEU A 449 13.14 -30.85 17.88
CA LEU A 449 13.75 -30.44 19.14
C LEU A 449 14.88 -29.41 18.92
N PRO A 450 15.27 -28.63 19.96
CA PRO A 450 16.33 -27.63 19.86
C PRO A 450 17.71 -28.18 19.43
N ASN A 451 17.98 -29.45 19.76
CA ASN A 451 19.20 -30.18 19.41
C ASN A 451 19.20 -30.71 17.97
N GLY A 452 18.09 -30.57 17.23
CA GLY A 452 17.94 -30.99 15.84
C GLY A 452 17.28 -32.35 15.63
N VAL A 453 17.02 -33.12 16.69
CA VAL A 453 16.28 -34.39 16.61
C VAL A 453 14.85 -34.12 16.16
N GLN A 454 14.32 -34.98 15.29
CA GLN A 454 12.97 -34.88 14.75
C GLN A 454 12.20 -36.15 15.07
N GLY A 455 10.91 -36.00 15.32
CA GLY A 455 9.98 -37.12 15.45
C GLY A 455 8.55 -36.63 15.59
N TRP A 456 7.63 -37.56 15.81
CA TRP A 456 6.20 -37.33 15.84
C TRP A 456 5.69 -37.36 17.27
N VAL A 457 4.78 -36.43 17.58
CA VAL A 457 4.05 -36.37 18.84
C VAL A 457 2.56 -36.20 18.57
N PRO A 458 1.66 -36.62 19.47
CA PRO A 458 0.25 -36.31 19.37
C PRO A 458 0.01 -34.80 19.32
N THR A 459 -0.91 -34.35 18.48
CA THR A 459 -1.23 -32.92 18.35
C THR A 459 -1.82 -32.33 19.64
N SER A 460 -2.39 -33.16 20.52
CA SER A 460 -2.86 -32.76 21.86
C SER A 460 -1.75 -32.54 22.88
N ALA A 461 -0.55 -33.10 22.64
CA ALA A 461 0.53 -33.13 23.63
C ALA A 461 1.27 -31.79 23.76
N TYR A 462 1.01 -30.84 22.87
CA TYR A 462 1.68 -29.54 22.86
C TYR A 462 0.70 -28.37 22.70
N GLY A 463 1.13 -27.20 23.15
CA GLY A 463 0.44 -25.93 22.94
C GLY A 463 1.27 -24.98 22.09
N GLU A 464 0.68 -24.43 21.04
CA GLU A 464 1.35 -23.45 20.16
C GLU A 464 1.63 -22.13 20.87
N ILE A 465 2.80 -21.56 20.55
CA ILE A 465 3.31 -20.27 20.98
C ILE A 465 2.92 -19.20 19.96
#